data_AF-A0A5B7R7E8-F1
#
_entry.id   AF-A0A5B7R7E8-F1
#
_cell.length_a   1.000
_cell.length_b   1.000
_cell.length_c   1.000
_cell.angle_alpha   90.00
_cell.angle_beta   90.00
_cell.angle_gamma   90.00
#
_symmetry.space_group_name_H-M   'P 1'
#
loop_
_entity.id
_entity.type
_entity.pdbx_description
1 polymer ?
#
loop_
_entity_poly.entity_id
_entity_poly.type
_entity_poly.pdbx_seq_one_letter_code
_entity_poly.pdbx_strand_id
1 'polypeptide(L)'
;MRRLPSLTALLALVATLAVVVTLTSLPATGPAAAQPSTAGSTAASTAGSTASGTGEPAQPPATRAVVVRPVTSEGRPAPGWTTSRLSGSVTCDGAAPGAVDPRIAGCYPTAYGLQACWRSTGHTVLCVRDARGRQLFRVRHEGRFPRGLQAPTEPTPVTLALDGGRRCLSRVGGAWGAPPQHPDWIGYYSCTQGASVYGPPDLADGIDRTGDAWRVRLLLEEQGTLVRRHVRTVWYVGTAAA
;
A
#
# COMPACT_ATOMS: atom_id res chain seq x y z
N MET A 1 24.06 -52.93 16.76
CA MET A 1 24.31 -53.45 15.41
C MET A 1 22.98 -53.69 14.71
N ARG A 2 22.91 -53.40 13.41
CA ARG A 2 21.77 -53.50 12.47
C ARG A 2 20.88 -52.25 12.40
N ARG A 3 20.61 -51.64 11.24
CA ARG A 3 21.24 -51.56 9.91
C ARG A 3 20.45 -50.42 9.24
N LEU A 4 21.12 -49.37 8.75
CA LEU A 4 20.46 -48.32 7.97
C LEU A 4 19.95 -48.89 6.63
N PRO A 5 18.75 -48.53 6.15
CA PRO A 5 18.29 -48.91 4.82
C PRO A 5 19.02 -48.11 3.72
N SER A 6 19.36 -48.84 2.66
CA SER A 6 20.19 -48.46 1.51
C SER A 6 19.65 -47.33 0.63
N LEU A 7 20.61 -46.60 0.05
CA LEU A 7 20.56 -45.48 -0.90
C LEU A 7 20.08 -45.81 -2.34
N THR A 8 19.24 -46.83 -2.55
CA THR A 8 18.89 -47.33 -3.91
C THR A 8 17.43 -47.14 -4.33
N ALA A 9 16.74 -46.10 -3.84
CA ALA A 9 15.37 -45.79 -4.26
C ALA A 9 15.16 -44.31 -4.64
N LEU A 10 16.15 -43.71 -5.31
CA LEU A 10 16.05 -42.34 -5.83
C LEU A 10 16.30 -42.34 -7.35
N LEU A 11 15.43 -42.99 -8.11
CA LEU A 11 15.35 -42.82 -9.55
C LEU A 11 13.92 -43.05 -10.03
N ALA A 12 13.46 -42.09 -10.85
CA ALA A 12 12.26 -42.10 -11.69
C ALA A 12 10.91 -41.86 -11.00
N LEU A 13 10.49 -40.59 -10.96
CA LEU A 13 9.26 -40.19 -11.67
C LEU A 13 9.26 -38.67 -11.90
N VAL A 14 9.90 -38.24 -12.99
CA VAL A 14 9.66 -36.92 -13.59
C VAL A 14 8.44 -37.10 -14.50
N ALA A 15 7.25 -36.81 -13.97
CA ALA A 15 6.03 -36.75 -14.76
C ALA A 15 5.74 -35.29 -15.09
N THR A 16 6.15 -34.90 -16.29
CA THR A 16 5.82 -33.66 -16.99
C THR A 16 4.31 -33.51 -17.15
N LEU A 17 3.71 -32.53 -16.46
CA LEU A 17 2.34 -32.09 -16.74
C LEU A 17 2.38 -31.04 -17.86
N ALA A 18 2.22 -31.47 -19.10
CA ALA A 18 1.96 -30.59 -20.23
C ALA A 18 0.48 -30.18 -20.20
N VAL A 19 0.19 -28.94 -19.81
CA VAL A 19 -1.15 -28.36 -19.91
C VAL A 19 -1.34 -27.88 -21.35
N VAL A 20 -2.12 -28.63 -22.12
CA VAL A 20 -2.60 -28.23 -23.44
C VAL A 20 -3.70 -27.19 -23.24
N VAL A 21 -3.40 -25.92 -23.53
CA VAL A 21 -4.40 -24.84 -23.59
C VAL A 21 -5.02 -24.86 -24.98
N THR A 22 -6.26 -25.33 -25.10
CA THR A 22 -7.06 -25.22 -26.32
C THR A 22 -7.68 -23.83 -26.40
N LEU A 23 -7.24 -23.05 -27.40
CA LEU A 23 -7.85 -21.78 -27.80
C LEU A 23 -9.14 -22.07 -28.58
N THR A 24 -10.30 -21.86 -27.98
CA THR A 24 -11.58 -21.81 -28.69
C THR A 24 -11.92 -20.37 -29.05
N SER A 25 -11.70 -20.02 -30.31
CA SER A 25 -12.12 -18.76 -30.92
C SER A 25 -13.65 -18.74 -31.10
N LEU A 26 -14.32 -17.73 -30.54
CA LEU A 26 -15.74 -17.43 -30.81
C LEU A 26 -15.86 -16.58 -32.08
N PRO A 27 -16.85 -16.84 -32.97
CA PRO A 27 -17.11 -16.01 -34.14
C PRO A 27 -17.85 -14.72 -33.75
N ALA A 28 -17.46 -13.62 -34.38
CA ALA A 28 -18.16 -12.34 -34.34
C ALA A 28 -19.25 -12.31 -35.42
N THR A 29 -20.51 -12.13 -35.02
CA THR A 29 -21.61 -11.88 -35.95
C THR A 29 -22.61 -10.92 -35.32
N GLY A 30 -22.80 -9.75 -35.93
CA GLY A 30 -23.89 -8.83 -35.62
C GLY A 30 -23.84 -7.58 -36.49
N PRO A 31 -24.97 -7.07 -37.00
CA PRO A 31 -25.08 -6.67 -38.41
C PRO A 31 -25.04 -5.17 -38.68
N ALA A 32 -24.82 -4.87 -39.96
CA ALA A 32 -24.97 -3.59 -40.61
C ALA A 32 -26.38 -3.00 -40.43
N ALA A 33 -26.45 -1.70 -40.14
CA ALA A 33 -27.62 -0.87 -40.37
C ALA A 33 -27.18 0.42 -41.07
N ALA A 34 -27.90 0.71 -42.15
CA ALA A 34 -27.62 1.71 -43.17
C ALA A 34 -27.80 3.17 -42.69
N GLN A 35 -27.12 4.06 -43.41
CA GLN A 35 -27.28 5.52 -43.38
C GLN A 35 -28.65 5.96 -43.96
N PRO A 36 -29.06 7.21 -43.70
CA PRO A 36 -29.01 8.18 -44.80
C PRO A 36 -28.45 9.57 -44.43
N SER A 37 -27.88 10.18 -45.46
CA SER A 37 -27.29 11.51 -45.57
C SER A 37 -28.28 12.66 -45.36
N THR A 38 -27.80 13.81 -44.91
CA THR A 38 -28.17 15.12 -45.50
C THR A 38 -27.09 16.16 -45.20
N ALA A 39 -26.78 16.92 -46.24
CA ALA A 39 -25.76 17.96 -46.31
C ALA A 39 -26.18 19.26 -45.61
N GLY A 40 -25.19 20.01 -45.11
CA GLY A 40 -25.36 21.37 -44.61
C GLY A 40 -24.03 22.08 -44.45
N SER A 41 -23.63 22.83 -45.47
CA SER A 41 -22.48 23.74 -45.52
C SER A 41 -22.53 24.80 -44.42
N THR A 42 -21.38 25.15 -43.82
CA THR A 42 -20.66 26.42 -44.07
C THR A 42 -19.45 26.56 -43.16
N ALA A 43 -18.37 27.07 -43.75
CA ALA A 43 -17.08 27.34 -43.14
C ALA A 43 -17.11 28.59 -42.25
N ALA A 44 -16.33 28.57 -41.18
CA ALA A 44 -15.73 29.78 -40.60
C ALA A 44 -14.39 29.41 -39.95
N SER A 45 -13.31 29.63 -40.71
CA SER A 45 -11.94 29.64 -40.22
C SER A 45 -11.80 30.75 -39.18
N THR A 46 -11.42 30.39 -37.95
CA THR A 46 -10.82 31.33 -37.01
C THR A 46 -9.43 30.81 -36.68
N ALA A 47 -8.43 31.42 -37.32
CA ALA A 47 -7.04 31.30 -36.93
C ALA A 47 -6.88 31.97 -35.56
N GLY A 48 -6.82 31.16 -34.51
CA GLY A 48 -6.51 31.59 -33.15
C GLY A 48 -5.06 31.24 -32.83
N SER A 49 -4.23 32.26 -32.72
CA SER A 49 -2.80 32.25 -32.48
C SER A 49 -2.33 31.19 -31.47
N THR A 50 -1.45 30.30 -31.94
CA THR A 50 -0.59 29.46 -31.11
C THR A 50 0.38 30.35 -30.34
N ALA A 51 -0.01 30.74 -29.13
CA ALA A 51 0.94 31.19 -28.12
C ALA A 51 1.70 29.95 -27.62
N SER A 52 2.83 29.64 -28.27
CA SER A 52 3.85 28.75 -27.73
C SER A 52 4.51 29.44 -26.52
N GLY A 53 3.77 29.49 -25.41
CA GLY A 53 4.35 29.74 -24.11
C GLY A 53 5.15 28.51 -23.75
N THR A 54 6.47 28.63 -23.74
CA THR A 54 7.38 27.71 -23.06
C THR A 54 7.11 27.86 -21.56
N GLY A 55 5.98 27.30 -21.11
CA GLY A 55 5.60 27.28 -19.71
C GLY A 55 6.60 26.41 -18.96
N GLU A 56 7.35 27.02 -18.06
CA GLU A 56 8.13 26.29 -17.07
C GLU A 56 7.22 25.23 -16.43
N PRO A 57 7.65 23.96 -16.33
CA PRO A 57 6.81 22.91 -15.79
C PRO A 57 6.31 23.34 -14.41
N ALA A 58 4.99 23.48 -14.26
CA ALA A 58 4.37 23.91 -13.03
C ALA A 58 4.88 23.06 -11.86
N GLN A 59 5.39 23.73 -10.83
CA GLN A 59 5.93 23.05 -9.66
C GLN A 59 4.82 22.18 -9.04
N PRO A 60 5.12 20.91 -8.65
CA PRO A 60 4.12 20.07 -8.02
C PRO A 60 3.59 20.72 -6.73
N PRO A 61 2.30 20.55 -6.42
CA PRO A 61 1.70 21.11 -5.21
C PRO A 61 2.34 20.51 -3.96
N ALA A 62 2.21 21.21 -2.84
CA ALA A 62 2.66 20.70 -1.54
C ALA A 62 1.95 19.38 -1.17
N THR A 63 2.69 18.48 -0.53
CA THR A 63 2.18 17.21 -0.01
C THR A 63 1.23 17.45 1.14
N ARG A 64 0.04 16.85 1.08
CA ARG A 64 -0.96 16.96 2.16
C ARG A 64 -0.77 15.88 3.21
N ALA A 65 -0.68 16.26 4.49
CA ALA A 65 -0.77 15.32 5.60
C ALA A 65 -2.20 15.20 6.15
N VAL A 66 -2.64 13.98 6.45
CA VAL A 66 -3.95 13.69 7.02
C VAL A 66 -3.81 12.75 8.22
N VAL A 67 -4.44 13.09 9.34
CA VAL A 67 -4.57 12.18 10.48
C VAL A 67 -5.96 11.58 10.49
N VAL A 68 -6.06 10.26 10.33
CA VAL A 68 -7.32 9.53 10.51
C VAL A 68 -7.44 9.03 11.94
N ARG A 69 -8.66 8.99 12.45
CA ARG A 69 -8.96 8.63 13.84
C ARG A 69 -9.99 7.52 13.87
N PRO A 70 -9.57 6.25 13.68
CA PRO A 70 -10.50 5.16 13.45
C PRO A 70 -11.12 4.58 14.72
N VAL A 71 -10.50 4.81 15.88
CA VAL A 71 -10.92 4.23 17.17
C VAL A 71 -11.02 5.35 18.21
N THR A 72 -12.07 5.33 19.04
CA THR A 72 -12.26 6.28 20.15
C THR A 72 -11.35 5.96 21.34
N SER A 73 -11.23 6.87 22.29
CA SER A 73 -10.48 6.66 23.54
C SER A 73 -10.95 5.46 24.37
N GLU A 74 -12.18 4.99 24.17
CA GLU A 74 -12.75 3.81 24.87
C GLU A 74 -12.50 2.51 24.10
N GLY A 75 -11.78 2.55 22.97
CA GLY A 75 -11.50 1.35 22.18
C GLY A 75 -12.68 0.89 21.32
N ARG A 76 -13.56 1.81 20.90
CA ARG A 76 -14.70 1.54 20.00
C ARG A 76 -14.42 2.09 18.61
N PRO A 77 -14.96 1.49 17.52
CA PRO A 77 -14.87 2.08 16.19
C PRO A 77 -15.48 3.49 16.18
N ALA A 78 -14.76 4.45 15.60
CA ALA A 78 -15.26 5.81 15.41
C ALA A 78 -16.39 5.85 14.34
N PRO A 79 -17.26 6.88 14.33
CA PRO A 79 -18.31 7.01 13.33
C PRO A 79 -17.80 6.89 11.88
N GLY A 80 -18.49 6.08 11.08
CA GLY A 80 -18.13 5.85 9.67
C GLY A 80 -16.97 4.87 9.44
N TRP A 81 -16.52 4.15 10.48
CA TRP A 81 -15.61 3.01 10.37
C TRP A 81 -16.36 1.69 10.56
N THR A 82 -16.06 0.73 9.68
CA THR A 82 -16.62 -0.62 9.77
C THR A 82 -15.64 -1.55 10.48
N THR A 83 -16.13 -2.64 11.06
CA THR A 83 -15.27 -3.65 11.72
C THR A 83 -15.51 -5.03 11.15
N SER A 84 -14.43 -5.72 10.77
CA SER A 84 -14.41 -7.15 10.45
C SER A 84 -13.65 -7.92 11.52
N ARG A 85 -13.87 -9.24 11.60
CA ARG A 85 -13.07 -10.12 12.47
C ARG A 85 -11.88 -10.66 11.70
N LEU A 86 -10.72 -10.69 12.33
CA LEU A 86 -9.55 -11.42 11.85
C LEU A 86 -9.35 -12.64 12.77
N SER A 87 -9.19 -13.81 12.17
CA SER A 87 -8.87 -15.04 12.91
C SER A 87 -7.44 -15.01 13.44
N GLY A 88 -7.18 -15.82 14.47
CA GLY A 88 -5.89 -15.89 15.13
C GLY A 88 -5.74 -14.90 16.29
N SER A 89 -4.50 -14.57 16.62
CA SER A 89 -4.15 -13.71 17.74
C SER A 89 -2.93 -12.85 17.43
N VAL A 90 -2.83 -11.75 18.17
CA VAL A 90 -1.69 -10.84 18.10
C VAL A 90 -1.10 -10.59 19.47
N THR A 91 0.21 -10.38 19.51
CA THR A 91 0.90 -9.70 20.61
C THR A 91 1.20 -8.28 20.17
N CYS A 92 1.18 -7.34 21.10
CA CYS A 92 1.43 -5.94 20.78
C CYS A 92 2.51 -5.39 21.69
N ASP A 93 3.45 -4.68 21.09
CA ASP A 93 4.63 -4.10 21.73
C ASP A 93 5.07 -2.86 20.94
N GLY A 94 5.63 -1.89 21.67
CA GLY A 94 6.06 -0.62 21.10
C GLY A 94 4.91 0.24 20.54
N ALA A 95 5.27 1.47 20.16
CA ALA A 95 4.36 2.39 19.49
C ALA A 95 4.23 2.04 18.00
N ALA A 96 3.05 2.22 17.43
CA ALA A 96 2.90 2.10 15.98
C ALA A 96 3.70 3.22 15.27
N PRO A 97 4.50 2.92 14.23
CA PRO A 97 5.34 3.93 13.57
C PRO A 97 4.57 5.16 13.06
N GLY A 98 3.33 4.98 12.61
CA GLY A 98 2.49 6.07 12.11
C GLY A 98 1.52 6.69 13.11
N ALA A 99 1.70 6.40 14.40
CA ALA A 99 0.89 7.00 15.46
C ALA A 99 1.25 8.48 15.68
N VAL A 100 0.24 9.34 15.81
CA VAL A 100 0.41 10.74 16.25
C VAL A 100 -0.13 10.99 17.65
N ASP A 101 -0.85 10.02 18.21
CA ASP A 101 -1.39 10.06 19.56
C ASP A 101 -0.80 8.90 20.39
N PRO A 102 -0.70 9.03 21.73
CA PRO A 102 -0.24 7.95 22.58
C PRO A 102 -1.21 6.77 22.59
N ARG A 103 -0.75 5.62 23.11
CA ARG A 103 -1.54 4.38 23.30
C ARG A 103 -1.97 3.68 22.00
N ILE A 104 -1.28 3.95 20.90
CA ILE A 104 -1.44 3.25 19.62
C ILE A 104 -0.24 2.32 19.43
N ALA A 105 -0.49 1.01 19.34
CA ALA A 105 0.54 -0.02 19.34
C ALA A 105 0.80 -0.61 17.96
N GLY A 106 2.06 -1.01 17.72
CA GLY A 106 2.39 -2.01 16.72
C GLY A 106 2.03 -3.41 17.24
N CYS A 107 1.63 -4.32 16.34
CA CYS A 107 1.28 -5.69 16.74
C CYS A 107 1.81 -6.73 15.75
N TYR A 108 2.10 -7.91 16.28
CA TYR A 108 2.67 -9.07 15.62
C TYR A 108 1.68 -10.25 15.64
N PRO A 109 1.72 -11.17 14.66
CA PRO A 109 2.70 -11.25 13.57
C PRO A 109 2.47 -10.21 12.46
N THR A 110 3.58 -9.71 11.90
CA THR A 110 3.57 -8.71 10.82
C THR A 110 2.91 -9.22 9.53
N ALA A 111 2.81 -10.55 9.37
CA ALA A 111 2.07 -11.20 8.30
C ALA A 111 0.59 -10.77 8.21
N TYR A 112 0.01 -10.26 9.30
CA TYR A 112 -1.34 -9.70 9.27
C TYR A 112 -1.43 -8.30 8.67
N GLY A 113 -0.33 -7.65 8.30
CA GLY A 113 -0.38 -6.36 7.63
C GLY A 113 -0.94 -5.22 8.49
N LEU A 114 -0.93 -5.37 9.82
CA LEU A 114 -1.55 -4.42 10.75
C LEU A 114 -0.60 -3.24 10.98
N GLN A 115 -1.02 -2.04 10.58
CA GLN A 115 -0.21 -0.82 10.66
C GLN A 115 -0.22 -0.22 12.06
N ALA A 116 -1.39 -0.26 12.71
CA ALA A 116 -1.60 0.31 14.03
C ALA A 116 -2.82 -0.31 14.69
N CYS A 117 -2.76 -0.46 16.02
CA CYS A 117 -3.78 -1.11 16.81
C CYS A 117 -4.09 -0.34 18.10
N TRP A 118 -5.36 -0.36 18.47
CA TRP A 118 -5.89 0.18 19.71
C TRP A 118 -6.43 -0.95 20.57
N ARG A 119 -6.25 -0.83 21.88
CA ARG A 119 -6.93 -1.71 22.84
C ARG A 119 -8.45 -1.59 22.69
N SER A 120 -9.15 -2.71 22.71
CA SER A 120 -10.61 -2.79 22.70
C SER A 120 -11.11 -3.67 23.85
N THR A 121 -12.42 -3.93 23.89
CA THR A 121 -13.06 -4.77 24.92
C THR A 121 -12.80 -6.27 24.67
N GLY A 122 -12.97 -7.08 25.72
CA GLY A 122 -12.96 -8.55 25.60
C GLY A 122 -11.63 -9.16 25.14
N HIS A 123 -10.48 -8.65 25.63
CA HIS A 123 -9.14 -9.10 25.22
C HIS A 123 -8.94 -9.06 23.70
N THR A 124 -9.47 -8.01 23.06
CA THR A 124 -9.25 -7.76 21.63
C THR A 124 -8.58 -6.42 21.40
N VAL A 125 -8.04 -6.27 20.20
CA VAL A 125 -7.60 -4.99 19.64
C VAL A 125 -8.39 -4.69 18.38
N LEU A 126 -8.50 -3.39 18.07
CA LEU A 126 -8.97 -2.90 16.78
C LEU A 126 -7.76 -2.38 16.02
N CYS A 127 -7.55 -2.89 14.81
CA CYS A 127 -6.37 -2.57 14.01
C CYS A 127 -6.73 -2.05 12.64
N VAL A 128 -5.90 -1.15 12.11
CA VAL A 128 -6.01 -0.66 10.73
C VAL A 128 -4.90 -1.24 9.86
N ARG A 129 -5.22 -1.55 8.61
CA ARG A 129 -4.24 -1.94 7.56
C ARG A 129 -4.00 -0.84 6.54
N ASP A 130 -5.04 -0.08 6.23
CA ASP A 130 -5.05 1.03 5.27
C ASP A 130 -5.85 2.18 5.90
N ALA A 131 -5.19 3.33 6.10
CA ALA A 131 -5.82 4.51 6.71
C ALA A 131 -6.95 5.10 5.86
N ARG A 132 -7.00 4.81 4.55
CA ARG A 132 -8.07 5.26 3.65
C ARG A 132 -9.26 4.30 3.60
N GLY A 133 -9.06 3.03 3.95
CA GLY A 133 -10.04 1.97 3.72
C GLY A 133 -11.28 2.02 4.62
N ARG A 134 -11.30 2.86 5.68
CA ARG A 134 -12.40 2.95 6.66
C ARG A 134 -12.82 1.60 7.26
N GLN A 135 -11.87 0.67 7.35
CA GLN A 135 -12.06 -0.67 7.88
C GLN A 135 -11.10 -0.92 9.04
N LEU A 136 -11.66 -1.44 10.13
CA LEU A 136 -10.94 -1.98 11.27
C LEU A 136 -11.02 -3.50 11.30
N PHE A 137 -9.97 -4.12 11.79
CA PHE A 137 -9.88 -5.54 12.05
C PHE A 137 -9.88 -5.76 13.56
N ARG A 138 -10.90 -6.45 14.06
CA ARG A 138 -10.92 -6.93 15.45
C ARG A 138 -10.19 -8.26 15.52
N VAL A 139 -9.18 -8.32 16.39
CA VAL A 139 -8.31 -9.50 16.56
C VAL A 139 -8.17 -9.82 18.04
N ARG A 140 -8.07 -11.10 18.40
CA ARG A 140 -7.73 -11.51 19.78
C ARG A 140 -6.32 -11.02 20.10
N HIS A 141 -6.14 -10.47 21.29
CA HIS A 141 -4.84 -10.05 21.81
C HIS A 141 -4.37 -11.04 22.88
N GLU A 142 -3.07 -11.33 22.87
CA GLU A 142 -2.40 -12.19 23.84
C GLU A 142 -1.49 -11.39 24.77
N GLY A 143 -1.40 -11.84 26.02
CA GLY A 143 -0.59 -11.20 27.05
C GLY A 143 -1.22 -9.92 27.59
N ARG A 144 -0.40 -8.89 27.81
CA ARG A 144 -0.84 -7.58 28.32
C ARG A 144 -0.67 -6.53 27.23
N PHE A 145 -1.71 -5.75 26.94
CA PHE A 145 -1.57 -4.63 26.02
C PHE A 145 -0.63 -3.58 26.63
N PRO A 146 0.36 -3.06 25.88
CA PRO A 146 1.37 -2.15 26.40
C PRO A 146 0.71 -0.89 26.96
N ARG A 147 1.19 -0.46 28.13
CA ARG A 147 0.73 0.77 28.80
C ARG A 147 1.75 1.88 28.59
N GLY A 148 1.29 3.12 28.56
CA GLY A 148 2.18 4.29 28.52
C GLY A 148 2.92 4.49 27.19
N LEU A 149 2.47 3.87 26.09
CA LEU A 149 3.04 4.13 24.77
C LEU A 149 2.91 5.61 24.42
N GLN A 150 4.03 6.24 24.09
CA GLN A 150 4.09 7.59 23.51
C GLN A 150 4.06 7.50 21.99
N ALA A 151 3.58 8.54 21.33
CA ALA A 151 3.71 8.65 19.88
C ALA A 151 5.19 8.83 19.49
N PRO A 152 5.65 8.30 18.35
CA PRO A 152 6.97 8.62 17.81
C PRO A 152 7.14 10.13 17.61
N THR A 153 8.35 10.65 17.86
CA THR A 153 8.70 12.05 17.60
C THR A 153 8.61 12.38 16.12
N GLU A 154 8.95 11.42 15.27
CA GLU A 154 8.87 11.52 13.81
C GLU A 154 8.02 10.36 13.27
N PRO A 155 6.70 10.54 13.15
CA PRO A 155 5.83 9.48 12.67
C PRO A 155 6.09 9.15 11.19
N THR A 156 6.05 7.85 10.86
CA THR A 156 6.07 7.33 9.49
C THR A 156 4.64 7.15 8.97
N PRO A 157 4.24 7.74 7.84
CA PRO A 157 2.91 7.55 7.30
C PRO A 157 2.54 6.07 7.11
N VAL A 158 1.31 5.69 7.46
CA VAL A 158 0.85 4.31 7.25
C VAL A 158 0.36 4.07 5.82
N THR A 159 0.03 5.14 5.10
CA THR A 159 -0.49 5.08 3.74
C THR A 159 -0.03 6.30 2.95
N LEU A 160 0.31 6.09 1.69
CA LEU A 160 0.64 7.14 0.73
C LEU A 160 -0.32 7.07 -0.47
N ALA A 161 -0.55 8.24 -1.07
CA ALA A 161 -1.12 8.37 -2.40
C ALA A 161 -0.13 9.14 -3.25
N LEU A 162 0.39 8.48 -4.27
CA LEU A 162 1.32 9.07 -5.21
C LEU A 162 0.56 9.78 -6.35
N ASP A 163 1.28 10.64 -7.06
CA ASP A 163 0.88 11.05 -8.39
C ASP A 163 0.67 9.83 -9.31
N GLY A 164 -0.28 9.92 -10.24
CA GLY A 164 -0.72 8.77 -11.04
C GLY A 164 -1.65 7.79 -10.30
N GLY A 165 -2.08 8.10 -9.07
CA GLY A 165 -3.16 7.39 -8.38
C GLY A 165 -2.74 6.11 -7.63
N ARG A 166 -1.45 5.77 -7.60
CA ARG A 166 -0.95 4.63 -6.83
C ARG A 166 -1.15 4.85 -5.33
N ARG A 167 -1.65 3.81 -4.66
CA ARG A 167 -1.75 3.74 -3.21
C ARG A 167 -0.62 2.86 -2.69
N CYS A 168 0.07 3.32 -1.67
CA CYS A 168 1.14 2.57 -1.03
C CYS A 168 0.87 2.40 0.48
N LEU A 169 1.20 1.23 1.03
CA LEU A 169 1.09 0.90 2.44
C LEU A 169 2.47 0.68 3.03
N SER A 170 2.72 1.24 4.21
CA SER A 170 4.02 1.08 4.87
C SER A 170 4.32 -0.39 5.11
N ARG A 171 5.59 -0.75 4.96
CA ARG A 171 6.05 -2.10 5.19
C ARG A 171 6.04 -2.38 6.69
N VAL A 172 5.19 -3.32 7.10
CA VAL A 172 5.17 -3.82 8.49
C VAL A 172 6.03 -5.06 8.68
N GLY A 173 6.43 -5.74 7.61
CA GLY A 173 7.27 -6.93 7.68
C GLY A 173 7.44 -7.62 6.32
N GLY A 174 7.78 -8.91 6.38
CA GLY A 174 8.05 -9.75 5.21
C GLY A 174 9.48 -9.63 4.67
N ALA A 175 9.91 -10.64 3.93
CA ALA A 175 11.19 -10.65 3.22
C ALA A 175 11.06 -9.86 1.91
N TRP A 176 11.99 -8.93 1.68
CA TRP A 176 12.01 -8.08 0.49
C TRP A 176 13.42 -8.09 -0.08
N GLY A 177 13.53 -8.22 -1.39
CA GLY A 177 14.79 -7.99 -2.10
C GLY A 177 15.07 -6.50 -2.27
N ALA A 178 16.31 -6.18 -2.60
CA ALA A 178 16.73 -4.84 -3.03
C ALA A 178 16.65 -4.73 -4.58
N PRO A 179 16.46 -3.52 -5.13
CA PRO A 179 16.59 -3.30 -6.56
C PRO A 179 18.02 -3.65 -7.03
N PRO A 180 18.23 -4.38 -8.14
CA PRO A 180 19.57 -4.75 -8.61
C PRO A 180 20.56 -3.59 -8.75
N GLN A 181 20.05 -2.41 -9.14
CA GLN A 181 20.82 -1.18 -9.30
C GLN A 181 21.22 -0.50 -7.98
N HIS A 182 20.58 -0.87 -6.87
CA HIS A 182 20.86 -0.34 -5.53
C HIS A 182 20.73 -1.48 -4.50
N PRO A 183 21.73 -2.38 -4.41
CA PRO A 183 21.65 -3.60 -3.60
C PRO A 183 21.61 -3.33 -2.09
N ASP A 184 21.94 -2.11 -1.67
CA ASP A 184 21.93 -1.62 -0.29
C ASP A 184 20.59 -0.97 0.11
N TRP A 185 19.68 -0.75 -0.83
CA TRP A 185 18.39 -0.12 -0.55
C TRP A 185 17.40 -1.07 0.10
N ILE A 186 16.55 -0.51 0.96
CA ILE A 186 15.47 -1.25 1.61
C ILE A 186 14.10 -0.79 1.10
N GLY A 187 13.14 -1.72 1.10
CA GLY A 187 11.76 -1.43 0.76
C GLY A 187 11.01 -0.83 1.95
N TYR A 188 10.32 0.29 1.72
CA TYR A 188 9.58 1.05 2.72
C TYR A 188 8.07 0.95 2.57
N TYR A 189 7.56 0.87 1.33
CA TYR A 189 6.12 0.74 1.07
C TYR A 189 5.85 -0.23 -0.07
N SER A 190 4.80 -1.03 0.07
CA SER A 190 4.21 -1.79 -1.05
C SER A 190 3.12 -0.96 -1.69
N CYS A 191 3.13 -0.85 -3.01
CA CYS A 191 2.16 -0.09 -3.77
C CYS A 191 1.29 -0.98 -4.65
N THR A 192 0.09 -0.49 -4.94
CA THR A 192 -0.75 -1.03 -6.01
C THR A 192 -0.03 -0.99 -7.36
N GLN A 193 -0.44 -1.86 -8.28
CA GLN A 193 0.07 -1.92 -9.66
C GLN A 193 1.55 -2.33 -9.73
N GLY A 194 1.93 -3.39 -9.00
CA GLY A 194 3.24 -4.03 -9.08
C GLY A 194 4.40 -3.06 -8.85
N ALA A 195 4.32 -2.27 -7.78
CA ALA A 195 5.30 -1.25 -7.51
C ALA A 195 5.59 -1.14 -6.01
N SER A 196 6.76 -0.62 -5.68
CA SER A 196 7.23 -0.56 -4.31
C SER A 196 8.16 0.63 -4.10
N VAL A 197 8.06 1.29 -2.94
CA VAL A 197 8.96 2.40 -2.59
C VAL A 197 10.22 1.84 -1.95
N TYR A 198 11.36 2.28 -2.47
CA TYR A 198 12.69 1.93 -1.98
C TYR A 198 13.49 3.20 -1.65
N GLY A 199 14.52 3.04 -0.83
CA GLY A 199 15.46 4.11 -0.52
C GLY A 199 16.66 3.60 0.26
N PRO A 200 17.68 4.45 0.45
CA PRO A 200 18.82 4.12 1.29
C PRO A 200 18.37 4.05 2.76
N PRO A 201 19.02 3.21 3.59
CA PRO A 201 18.56 2.90 4.95
C PRO A 201 18.58 4.07 5.93
N ASP A 202 19.36 5.12 5.63
CA ASP A 202 19.42 6.37 6.39
C ASP A 202 18.20 7.27 6.16
N LEU A 203 17.43 7.04 5.09
CA LEU A 203 16.20 7.75 4.82
C LEU A 203 15.07 7.11 5.65
N ALA A 204 14.81 7.66 6.84
CA ALA A 204 13.91 7.11 7.89
C ALA A 204 12.73 6.27 7.38
N ASP A 205 11.96 6.78 6.43
CA ASP A 205 10.85 6.06 5.81
C ASP A 205 10.85 6.11 4.27
N GLY A 206 11.99 6.35 3.63
CA GLY A 206 12.08 6.37 2.16
C GLY A 206 11.40 7.59 1.49
N ILE A 207 10.98 8.59 2.25
CA ILE A 207 10.36 9.83 1.74
C ILE A 207 11.36 10.98 1.84
N ASP A 208 11.67 11.59 0.69
CA ASP A 208 12.40 12.85 0.59
C ASP A 208 11.46 14.02 0.91
N ARG A 209 11.76 14.72 2.02
CA ARG A 209 11.02 15.86 2.58
C ARG A 209 11.77 17.19 2.48
N THR A 210 12.79 17.28 1.63
CA THR A 210 13.65 18.48 1.52
C THR A 210 12.91 19.73 1.01
N GLY A 211 11.71 19.60 0.46
CA GLY A 211 10.81 20.71 0.14
C GLY A 211 9.34 20.33 0.35
N ASP A 212 8.42 21.26 0.08
CA ASP A 212 6.99 21.07 0.37
C ASP A 212 6.33 19.95 -0.46
N ALA A 213 6.83 19.71 -1.67
CA ALA A 213 6.37 18.64 -2.54
C ALA A 213 7.25 17.38 -2.33
N TRP A 214 6.83 16.52 -1.40
CA TRP A 214 7.57 15.31 -1.02
C TRP A 214 7.66 14.32 -2.17
N ARG A 215 8.72 13.50 -2.15
CA ARG A 215 9.02 12.55 -3.23
C ARG A 215 9.48 11.21 -2.69
N VAL A 216 9.28 10.17 -3.49
CA VAL A 216 9.76 8.81 -3.23
C VAL A 216 10.46 8.23 -4.45
N ARG A 217 11.30 7.20 -4.24
CA ARG A 217 11.82 6.36 -5.32
C ARG A 217 10.94 5.12 -5.44
N LEU A 218 10.20 5.03 -6.54
CA LEU A 218 9.28 3.95 -6.82
C LEU A 218 9.92 2.97 -7.80
N LEU A 219 10.08 1.71 -7.41
CA LEU A 219 10.42 0.62 -8.30
C LEU A 219 9.14 0.16 -8.99
N LEU A 220 9.12 0.19 -10.31
CA LEU A 220 8.10 -0.45 -11.13
C LEU A 220 8.59 -1.86 -11.41
N GLU A 221 8.01 -2.86 -10.73
CA GLU A 221 8.60 -4.20 -10.59
C GLU A 221 8.68 -4.93 -11.93
N GLU A 222 7.61 -4.87 -12.73
CA GLU A 222 7.57 -5.46 -14.08
C GLU A 222 8.62 -4.87 -15.02
N GLN A 223 8.94 -3.57 -14.85
CA GLN A 223 9.89 -2.86 -15.70
C GLN A 223 11.32 -2.83 -15.10
N GLY A 224 11.51 -3.33 -13.87
CA GLY A 224 12.79 -3.25 -13.15
C GLY A 224 13.32 -1.82 -12.97
N THR A 225 12.47 -0.80 -13.13
CA THR A 225 12.90 0.59 -13.29
C THR A 225 12.54 1.42 -12.07
N LEU A 226 13.50 2.20 -11.57
CA LEU A 226 13.27 3.17 -10.50
C LEU A 226 12.91 4.53 -11.07
N VAL A 227 11.77 5.06 -10.64
CA VAL A 227 11.28 6.38 -11.02
C VAL A 227 11.06 7.24 -9.78
N ARG A 228 11.15 8.56 -9.93
CA ARG A 228 10.75 9.49 -8.89
C ARG A 228 9.25 9.77 -9.02
N ARG A 229 8.54 9.77 -7.89
CA ARG A 229 7.11 10.07 -7.82
C ARG A 229 6.81 11.07 -6.72
N HIS A 230 5.90 11.99 -7.01
CA HIS A 230 5.44 12.95 -6.02
C HIS A 230 4.43 12.28 -5.08
N VAL A 231 4.59 12.53 -3.78
CA VAL A 231 3.64 12.08 -2.77
C VAL A 231 2.56 13.15 -2.63
N ARG A 232 1.35 12.89 -3.15
CA ARG A 232 0.26 13.86 -3.08
C ARG A 232 -0.32 13.96 -1.67
N THR A 233 -0.47 12.83 -1.00
CA THR A 233 -1.06 12.78 0.33
C THR A 233 -0.46 11.65 1.13
N VAL A 234 -0.26 11.92 2.41
CA VAL A 234 0.18 10.95 3.42
C VAL A 234 -0.88 10.83 4.50
N TRP A 235 -1.03 9.64 5.05
CA TRP A 235 -1.94 9.38 6.15
C TRP A 235 -1.22 8.84 7.37
N TYR A 236 -1.50 9.45 8.50
CA TYR A 236 -1.14 9.03 9.84
C TYR A 236 -2.38 8.59 10.61
N VAL A 237 -2.17 7.97 11.77
CA VAL A 237 -3.27 7.49 12.60
C VAL A 237 -3.23 8.09 14.00
N GLY A 238 -4.40 8.50 14.47
CA GLY A 238 -4.62 9.03 15.81
C GLY A 238 -5.83 8.37 16.47
N THR A 239 -6.18 8.84 17.66
CA THR A 239 -7.34 8.39 18.43
C THR A 239 -8.45 9.43 18.34
N ALA A 240 -9.68 8.98 18.09
CA ALA A 240 -10.85 9.84 18.09
C ALA A 240 -11.23 10.23 19.52
N ALA A 241 -11.82 11.40 19.68
CA ALA A 241 -12.52 11.74 20.91
C ALA A 241 -13.68 10.75 21.15
N ALA A 242 -14.06 10.62 22.43
CA ALA A 242 -15.18 9.80 22.89
C ALA A 242 -16.52 10.21 22.27
#